data_AF-A0A1F3B232-F1
#
_entry.id   AF-A0A1F3B232-F1
#
_cell.length_a   1.000
_cell.length_b   1.000
_cell.length_c   1.000
_cell.angle_alpha   90.00
_cell.angle_beta   90.00
_cell.angle_gamma   90.00
#
_symmetry.space_group_name_H-M   'P 1'
#
loop_
_entity.id
_entity.type
_entity.pdbx_description
1 polymer ?
#
loop_
_entity_poly.entity_id
_entity_poly.type
_entity_poly.pdbx_seq_one_letter_code
_entity_poly.pdbx_strand_id
1 'polypeptide(L)'
;MYAVFRQDTKNDPHVHVGEVHATDAEMALVLAKEQFARREPCVNLWVVPMSAIAATAYDDADVFEPSTDKSYRFGGSYREQERVMRTKRRD
;
A
#
# COMPACT_ATOMS: atom_id res chain seq x y z
N MET A 1 -1.36 11.86 -15.88
CA MET A 1 -0.38 11.10 -15.09
C MET A 1 -0.98 9.77 -14.68
N TYR A 2 -0.17 8.73 -14.61
CA TYR A 2 -0.54 7.39 -14.16
C TYR A 2 0.36 6.98 -13.00
N ALA A 3 -0.23 6.50 -11.91
CA ALA A 3 0.50 5.80 -10.86
C ALA A 3 0.88 4.40 -11.34
N VAL A 4 2.09 3.97 -10.99
CA VAL A 4 2.64 2.67 -11.34
C VAL A 4 2.82 1.83 -10.09
N PHE A 5 2.30 0.60 -10.13
CA PHE A 5 2.48 -0.37 -9.06
C PHE A 5 3.17 -1.62 -9.61
N ARG A 6 4.24 -2.06 -8.94
CA ARG A 6 5.06 -3.20 -9.34
C ARG A 6 4.90 -4.36 -8.37
N GLN A 7 4.91 -5.57 -8.91
CA GLN A 7 4.94 -6.82 -8.16
C GLN A 7 6.24 -7.56 -8.45
N ASP A 8 7.04 -7.82 -7.42
CA ASP A 8 8.38 -8.41 -7.55
C ASP A 8 8.33 -9.93 -7.67
N THR A 9 7.45 -10.61 -6.91
CA THR A 9 7.13 -12.04 -7.05
C THR A 9 5.62 -12.29 -7.06
N LYS A 10 5.18 -13.47 -7.54
CA LYS A 10 3.73 -13.77 -7.72
C LYS A 10 2.91 -13.69 -6.43
N ASN A 11 3.55 -13.82 -5.27
CA ASN A 11 2.88 -13.81 -3.96
C ASN A 11 2.97 -12.45 -3.25
N ASP A 12 3.76 -11.51 -3.78
CA ASP A 12 3.92 -10.20 -3.19
C ASP A 12 2.75 -9.29 -3.56
N PRO A 13 2.38 -8.31 -2.72
CA PRO A 13 1.46 -7.26 -3.12
C PRO A 13 2.07 -6.38 -4.22
N HIS A 14 1.21 -5.71 -4.99
CA HIS A 14 1.66 -4.63 -5.86
C HIS A 14 2.01 -3.41 -5.00
N VAL A 15 3.21 -2.86 -5.18
CA VAL A 15 3.73 -1.72 -4.43
C VAL A 15 3.85 -0.52 -5.36
N HIS A 16 3.42 0.66 -4.91
CA HIS A 16 3.59 1.90 -5.67
C HIS A 16 5.07 2.24 -5.82
N VAL A 17 5.54 2.40 -7.06
CA VAL A 17 6.96 2.67 -7.39
C VAL A 17 7.19 4.05 -7.99
N GLY A 18 6.14 4.75 -8.39
CA GLY A 18 6.24 6.08 -8.99
C GLY A 18 5.16 6.33 -10.04
N GLU A 19 5.36 7.36 -10.84
CA GLU A 19 4.37 7.84 -11.81
C GLU A 19 4.98 8.03 -13.20
N VAL A 20 4.14 7.91 -14.23
CA VAL A 20 4.50 8.19 -15.63
C VAL A 20 3.50 9.13 -16.30
N HIS A 21 4.00 9.93 -17.24
CA HIS A 21 3.18 10.73 -18.14
C HIS A 21 2.94 9.95 -19.43
N ALA A 22 1.68 9.63 -19.71
CA ALA A 22 1.25 8.92 -20.91
C ALA A 22 -0.14 9.41 -21.35
N THR A 23 -0.48 9.18 -22.61
CA THR A 23 -1.78 9.49 -23.21
C THR A 23 -2.87 8.51 -22.80
N ASP A 24 -2.52 7.24 -22.65
CA ASP A 24 -3.41 6.11 -22.39
C ASP A 24 -2.70 5.04 -21.55
N ALA A 25 -3.45 4.02 -21.13
CA ALA A 25 -2.95 2.96 -20.27
C ALA A 25 -1.93 2.03 -20.96
N GLU A 26 -2.07 1.79 -22.26
CA GLU A 26 -1.14 0.92 -23.00
C GLU A 26 0.25 1.58 -23.08
N MET A 27 0.29 2.86 -23.43
CA MET A 27 1.54 3.63 -23.43
C MET A 27 2.11 3.76 -22.01
N ALA A 28 1.26 3.94 -20.99
CA ALA A 28 1.70 3.98 -19.60
C ALA A 28 2.40 2.68 -19.19
N LEU A 29 1.89 1.51 -19.60
CA LEU A 29 2.52 0.21 -19.32
C LEU A 29 3.90 0.09 -19.96
N VAL A 30 4.05 0.55 -21.21
CA VAL A 30 5.35 0.53 -21.91
C VAL A 30 6.36 1.40 -21.17
N LEU A 31 6.00 2.64 -20.82
CA LEU A 31 6.89 3.55 -20.11
C LEU A 31 7.21 3.04 -18.69
N ALA A 32 6.21 2.51 -17.98
CA ALA A 32 6.39 1.93 -16.65
C ALA A 32 7.36 0.75 -16.66
N LYS A 33 7.25 -0.15 -17.65
CA LYS A 33 8.17 -1.27 -17.83
C LYS A 33 9.60 -0.80 -18.04
N GLU A 34 9.81 0.20 -18.89
CA GLU A 34 11.15 0.72 -19.16
C GLU A 34 11.77 1.40 -17.93
N GLN A 35 10.97 2.14 -17.15
CA GLN A 35 11.46 2.91 -16.01
C GLN A 35 11.63 2.08 -14.74
N PHE A 36 10.71 1.15 -14.45
CA PHE A 36 10.61 0.50 -13.13
C PHE A 36 10.83 -1.02 -13.13
N ALA A 37 10.92 -1.67 -14.29
CA ALA A 37 11.06 -3.14 -14.39
C ALA A 37 12.34 -3.61 -15.11
N ARG A 38 13.26 -2.70 -15.47
CA ARG A 38 14.44 -3.03 -16.28
C ARG A 38 15.52 -3.84 -15.57
N ARG A 39 15.75 -3.60 -14.28
CA ARG A 39 16.89 -4.16 -13.52
C ARG A 39 16.48 -4.90 -12.25
N GLU A 40 15.24 -4.73 -11.84
CA GLU A 40 14.71 -5.31 -10.61
C GLU A 40 13.75 -6.45 -10.95
N PRO A 41 13.61 -7.46 -10.07
CA PRO A 41 12.59 -8.49 -10.22
C PRO A 41 11.21 -7.85 -10.43
N CYS A 42 10.51 -8.27 -11.47
CA CYS A 42 9.18 -7.77 -11.78
C CYS A 42 8.42 -8.87 -12.53
N VAL A 43 7.30 -9.31 -11.95
CA VAL A 43 6.42 -10.31 -12.55
C VAL A 43 5.11 -9.70 -13.06
N ASN A 44 4.71 -8.54 -12.55
CA ASN A 44 3.48 -7.84 -12.95
C ASN A 44 3.58 -6.32 -12.70
N LEU A 45 2.85 -5.54 -13.51
CA LEU A 45 2.72 -4.09 -13.41
C LEU A 45 1.25 -3.70 -13.53
N TRP A 46 0.79 -2.84 -12.63
CA TRP A 46 -0.46 -2.11 -12.77
C TRP A 46 -0.17 -0.64 -13.05
N VAL A 47 -0.99 -0.05 -13.92
CA VAL A 47 -1.04 1.39 -14.13
C VAL A 47 -2.46 1.89 -13.90
N VAL A 48 -2.59 2.99 -13.19
CA VAL A 48 -3.89 3.58 -12.84
C VAL A 48 -3.83 5.08 -13.12
N PRO A 49 -4.82 5.67 -13.83
CA PRO A 49 -4.91 7.12 -13.95
C PRO A 49 -4.95 7.75 -12.57
N MET A 50 -4.14 8.78 -12.31
CA MET A 50 -4.12 9.46 -11.00
C MET A 50 -5.52 9.98 -10.60
N SER A 51 -6.33 10.40 -11.58
CA SER A 51 -7.70 10.87 -11.37
C SER A 51 -8.68 9.79 -10.88
N ALA A 52 -8.31 8.50 -10.97
CA ALA A 52 -9.12 7.39 -10.49
C ALA A 52 -8.76 6.99 -9.04
N ILE A 53 -7.72 7.58 -8.45
CA ILE A 53 -7.28 7.28 -7.09
C ILE A 53 -7.96 8.26 -6.13
N ALA A 54 -8.73 7.74 -5.18
CA ALA A 54 -9.29 8.51 -4.08
C ALA A 54 -8.45 8.28 -2.81
N ALA A 55 -8.20 9.36 -2.06
CA ALA A 55 -7.48 9.32 -0.80
C ALA A 55 -8.33 9.98 0.30
N THR A 56 -8.22 9.48 1.53
CA THR A 56 -8.75 10.16 2.72
C THR A 56 -7.93 11.40 3.02
N ALA A 57 -8.51 12.36 3.74
CA ALA A 57 -7.74 13.48 4.26
C ALA A 57 -6.87 13.02 5.45
N TYR A 58 -5.77 13.74 5.71
CA TYR A 58 -4.83 13.37 6.76
C TYR A 58 -5.35 13.66 8.18
N ASP A 59 -6.33 14.55 8.30
CA ASP A 59 -7.02 14.91 9.53
C ASP A 59 -8.13 13.92 9.93
N ASP A 60 -8.59 13.05 9.01
CA ASP A 60 -9.58 11.99 9.25
C ASP A 60 -8.97 10.74 9.94
N ALA A 61 -8.08 10.94 10.92
CA ALA A 61 -7.39 9.85 11.61
C ALA A 61 -8.34 8.97 12.45
N ASP A 62 -9.44 9.55 12.90
CA ASP A 62 -10.50 8.92 13.71
C ASP A 62 -11.25 7.81 12.97
N VAL A 63 -11.34 7.89 11.63
CA VAL A 63 -11.97 6.86 10.77
C VAL A 63 -11.30 5.49 10.92
N PHE A 64 -10.02 5.47 11.30
CA PHE A 64 -9.24 4.25 11.46
C PHE A 64 -9.22 3.72 12.90
N GLU A 65 -9.85 4.44 13.85
CA GLU A 65 -9.92 3.99 15.23
C GLU A 65 -10.87 2.79 15.39
N PRO A 66 -10.47 1.74 16.14
CA PRO A 66 -11.35 0.60 16.38
C PRO A 66 -12.59 1.01 17.17
N SER A 67 -13.77 0.94 16.56
CA SER A 67 -15.04 1.33 17.19
C SER A 67 -15.53 0.37 18.30
N THR A 68 -14.91 -0.82 18.43
CA THR A 68 -15.36 -1.87 19.36
C THR A 68 -14.18 -2.61 19.97
N ASP A 69 -14.29 -2.92 21.28
CA ASP A 69 -13.33 -3.76 21.98
C ASP A 69 -13.43 -5.21 21.45
N LYS A 70 -12.47 -5.57 20.60
CA LYS A 70 -12.32 -6.92 20.04
C LYS A 70 -11.41 -7.80 20.89
N SER A 71 -11.12 -7.43 22.14
CA SER A 71 -10.25 -8.20 23.02
C SER A 71 -10.74 -9.63 23.28
N TYR A 72 -12.03 -9.92 23.07
CA TYR A 72 -12.58 -11.28 23.10
C TYR A 72 -12.02 -12.20 21.99
N ARG A 73 -11.49 -11.65 20.89
CA ARG A 73 -10.95 -12.41 19.74
C ARG A 73 -9.54 -12.94 19.98
N PHE A 74 -8.87 -12.47 21.03
CA PHE A 74 -7.52 -12.85 21.38
C PHE A 74 -7.54 -13.63 22.69
N GLY A 75 -7.10 -14.89 22.68
CA GLY A 75 -6.90 -15.66 23.90
C GLY A 75 -5.96 -14.92 24.86
N GLY A 76 -6.17 -15.07 26.17
CA GLY A 76 -5.60 -14.21 27.22
C GLY A 76 -4.08 -13.95 27.19
N SER A 77 -3.28 -14.75 26.47
CA SER A 77 -1.84 -14.56 26.28
C SER A 77 -1.45 -13.40 25.34
N TYR A 78 -2.35 -12.93 24.45
CA TYR A 78 -2.04 -11.83 23.52
C TYR A 78 -2.16 -10.44 24.15
N ARG A 79 -2.97 -10.29 25.20
CA ARG A 79 -3.18 -9.01 25.91
C ARG A 79 -1.90 -8.47 26.56
N GLU A 80 -0.99 -9.34 26.99
CA GLU A 80 0.27 -8.92 27.58
C GLU A 80 1.22 -8.33 26.53
N GLN A 81 1.20 -8.83 25.29
CA GLN A 81 2.06 -8.34 24.21
C GLN A 81 1.62 -6.94 23.72
N GLU A 82 0.32 -6.66 23.61
CA GLU A 82 -0.19 -5.32 23.26
C GLU A 82 0.15 -4.27 24.31
N ARG A 83 0.06 -4.60 25.61
CA ARG A 83 0.45 -3.69 26.70
C ARG A 83 1.92 -3.28 26.61
N VAL A 84 2.80 -4.25 26.34
CA VAL A 84 4.24 -4.00 26.18
C VAL A 84 4.51 -3.13 24.94
N MET A 85 3.82 -3.38 23.83
CA MET A 85 3.99 -2.58 22.60
C MET A 85 3.46 -1.14 22.74
N ARG A 86 2.37 -0.91 23.47
CA ARG A 86 1.79 0.42 23.68
C ARG A 86 2.67 1.30 24.58
N THR A 87 3.34 0.70 25.57
CA THR A 87 4.30 1.40 26.44
C THR A 87 5.55 1.81 25.67
N LYS A 88 6.08 0.93 24.80
CA LYS A 88 7.28 1.21 23.99
C LYS A 88 7.13 2.30 22.91
N ARG A 89 5.90 2.65 22.51
CA ARG A 89 5.64 3.72 21.53
C ARG A 89 5.60 5.12 22.16
N ARG A 90 5.78 5.21 23.47
CA ARG A 90 5.60 6.43 24.27
C ARG A 90 6.90 6.94 24.88
N ASP A 91 8.01 6.24 24.64
CA ASP A 91 9.40 6.61 24.91
C ASP A 91 10.12 6.88 23.57
#